data_AF-A0A7V5HZG4-F1
#
_entry.id   AF-A0A7V5HZG4-F1
#
_cell.length_a   1.000
_cell.length_b   1.000
_cell.length_c   1.000
_cell.angle_alpha   90.00
_cell.angle_beta   90.00
_cell.angle_gamma   90.00
#
_symmetry.space_group_name_H-M   'P 1'
#
loop_
_entity.id
_entity.type
_entity.pdbx_description
1 polymer ?
#
loop_
_entity_poly.entity_id
_entity_poly.type
_entity_poly.pdbx_seq_one_letter_code
_entity_poly.pdbx_strand_id
1 'polypeptide(L)'
;SQHPNIIGMKDSAPTGPNIFLSLVNTEEFAVLAGSANFFITSLLMGAVGGVLSLANFLPHACCRLYDIFRQVKMEEAGKLQRAIIRVNREVSGRYGVAGVKAAMDFAGFNGGDPRLPLLPLTQDDKEKIRLSLKRFVDEYPEFKTYLKI
;
A
#
# COMPACT_ATOMS: atom_id res chain seq x y z
N SER A 1 -17.49 3.03 -19.56
CA SER A 1 -18.27 4.27 -19.40
C SER A 1 -18.79 4.68 -20.78
N GLN A 2 -19.97 5.30 -20.89
CA GLN A 2 -20.39 5.90 -22.18
C GLN A 2 -19.62 7.19 -22.49
N HIS A 3 -18.99 7.81 -21.49
CA HIS A 3 -18.20 9.01 -21.67
C HIS A 3 -16.75 8.64 -22.05
N PRO A 4 -16.20 9.14 -23.18
CA PRO A 4 -14.90 8.70 -23.71
C PRO A 4 -13.71 9.05 -22.79
N ASN A 5 -13.82 10.10 -21.99
CA ASN A 5 -12.75 10.51 -21.06
C ASN A 5 -12.78 9.81 -19.70
N ILE A 6 -13.73 8.89 -19.45
CA ILE A 6 -13.76 8.09 -18.22
C ILE A 6 -13.21 6.70 -18.55
N ILE A 7 -11.90 6.56 -18.39
CA ILE A 7 -11.12 5.39 -18.83
C ILE A 7 -10.85 4.37 -17.71
N GLY A 8 -11.27 4.65 -16.49
CA GLY A 8 -10.95 3.79 -15.36
C GLY A 8 -11.51 4.24 -14.02
N MET A 9 -11.15 3.50 -12.99
CA MET A 9 -11.47 3.82 -11.60
C MET A 9 -10.41 3.28 -10.64
N LYS A 10 -10.38 3.86 -9.44
CA LYS A 10 -9.70 3.30 -8.27
C LYS A 10 -10.77 2.95 -7.24
N ASP A 11 -10.72 1.74 -6.70
CA ASP A 11 -11.63 1.31 -5.64
C ASP A 11 -10.91 1.19 -4.29
N SER A 12 -11.36 1.95 -3.30
CA SER A 12 -10.87 1.93 -1.92
C SER A 12 -11.85 1.33 -0.92
N ALA A 13 -12.95 0.73 -1.37
CA ALA A 13 -13.88 0.01 -0.50
C ALA A 13 -13.15 -1.11 0.27
N PRO A 14 -13.56 -1.43 1.51
CA PRO A 14 -12.95 -2.52 2.27
C PRO A 14 -13.00 -3.89 1.57
N THR A 15 -13.99 -4.10 0.71
CA THR A 15 -14.16 -5.30 -0.12
C THR A 15 -13.22 -5.36 -1.32
N GLY A 16 -12.60 -4.23 -1.69
CA GLY A 16 -11.77 -4.09 -2.89
C GLY A 16 -12.56 -4.14 -4.20
N PRO A 17 -11.88 -3.92 -5.34
CA PRO A 17 -12.49 -3.82 -6.68
C PRO A 17 -12.93 -5.16 -7.28
N ASN A 18 -12.76 -6.29 -6.57
CA ASN A 18 -12.80 -7.62 -7.20
C ASN A 18 -14.17 -7.97 -7.81
N ILE A 19 -15.27 -7.53 -7.19
CA ILE A 19 -16.61 -7.70 -7.76
C ILE A 19 -16.73 -6.91 -9.07
N PHE A 20 -16.29 -5.65 -9.07
CA PHE A 20 -16.33 -4.82 -10.28
C PHE A 20 -15.45 -5.41 -11.39
N LEU A 21 -14.25 -5.88 -11.05
CA LEU A 21 -13.33 -6.55 -11.97
C LEU A 21 -13.94 -7.79 -12.64
N SER A 22 -14.83 -8.52 -11.97
CA SER A 22 -15.54 -9.65 -12.57
C SER A 22 -16.60 -9.26 -13.62
N LEU A 23 -16.95 -7.97 -13.70
CA LEU A 23 -18.03 -7.46 -14.54
C LEU A 23 -17.55 -6.59 -15.71
N VAL A 24 -16.28 -6.17 -15.72
CA VAL A 24 -15.76 -5.23 -16.72
C VAL A 24 -14.75 -5.86 -17.66
N ASN A 25 -14.70 -5.33 -18.89
CA ASN A 25 -13.58 -5.58 -19.79
C ASN A 25 -12.38 -4.74 -19.34
N THR A 26 -11.40 -5.39 -18.70
CA THR A 26 -10.20 -4.73 -18.15
C THR A 26 -9.22 -4.27 -19.23
N GLU A 27 -9.39 -4.68 -20.49
CA GLU A 27 -8.61 -4.17 -21.62
C GLU A 27 -9.06 -2.76 -22.05
N GLU A 28 -10.33 -2.41 -21.79
CA GLU A 28 -10.94 -1.13 -22.17
C GLU A 28 -11.12 -0.17 -20.98
N PHE A 29 -11.08 -0.69 -19.75
CA PHE A 29 -11.34 0.09 -18.53
C PHE A 29 -10.35 -0.25 -17.42
N ALA A 30 -9.47 0.70 -17.08
CA ALA A 30 -8.43 0.51 -16.09
C ALA A 30 -8.98 0.52 -14.66
N VAL A 31 -8.79 -0.57 -13.92
CA VAL A 31 -9.19 -0.66 -12.51
C VAL A 31 -7.95 -0.74 -11.62
N LEU A 32 -7.89 0.11 -10.60
CA LEU A 32 -6.78 0.21 -9.66
C LEU A 32 -7.22 -0.19 -8.25
N ALA A 33 -6.41 -1.02 -7.60
CA ALA A 33 -6.57 -1.31 -6.19
C ALA A 33 -6.29 -0.06 -5.34
N GLY A 34 -7.21 0.29 -4.44
CA GLY A 34 -7.07 1.45 -3.58
C GLY A 34 -6.41 1.20 -2.22
N SER A 35 -6.04 -0.05 -1.92
CA SER A 35 -5.37 -0.43 -0.68
C SER A 35 -4.39 -1.57 -0.89
N ALA A 36 -3.30 -1.54 -0.12
CA ALA A 36 -2.32 -2.62 -0.10
C ALA A 36 -2.92 -3.93 0.47
N ASN A 37 -4.05 -3.85 1.20
CA ASN A 37 -4.71 -5.01 1.82
C ASN A 37 -5.11 -6.10 0.82
N PHE A 38 -5.53 -5.69 -0.37
CA PHE A 38 -6.07 -6.57 -1.41
C PHE A 38 -5.31 -6.44 -2.72
N PHE A 39 -4.10 -5.89 -2.72
CA PHE A 39 -3.39 -5.54 -3.95
C PHE A 39 -3.14 -6.75 -4.86
N ILE A 40 -2.49 -7.81 -4.37
CA ILE A 40 -2.26 -9.04 -5.16
C ILE A 40 -3.57 -9.69 -5.62
N THR A 41 -4.59 -9.74 -4.77
CA THR A 41 -5.89 -10.33 -5.15
C THR A 41 -6.57 -9.54 -6.25
N SER A 42 -6.46 -8.21 -6.23
CA SER A 42 -7.00 -7.37 -7.29
C SER A 42 -6.21 -7.49 -8.58
N LEU A 43 -4.88 -7.58 -8.52
CA LEU A 43 -4.04 -7.84 -9.70
C LEU A 43 -4.40 -9.18 -10.35
N LEU A 44 -4.63 -10.23 -9.55
CA LEU A 44 -5.11 -11.54 -10.04
C LEU A 44 -6.46 -11.45 -10.75
N MET A 45 -7.34 -10.55 -10.30
CA MET A 45 -8.66 -10.31 -10.90
C MET A 45 -8.60 -9.37 -12.13
N GLY A 46 -7.42 -8.91 -12.55
CA GLY A 46 -7.26 -8.06 -13.73
C GLY A 46 -7.14 -6.56 -13.42
N ALA A 47 -6.94 -6.17 -12.16
CA ALA A 47 -6.52 -4.80 -11.86
C ALA A 47 -5.17 -4.51 -12.51
N VAL A 48 -5.02 -3.31 -13.06
CA VAL A 48 -3.79 -2.93 -13.80
C VAL A 48 -2.68 -2.44 -12.88
N GLY A 49 -3.02 -2.12 -11.63
CA GLY A 49 -2.10 -1.56 -10.64
C GLY A 49 -2.81 -1.15 -9.36
N GLY A 50 -2.19 -0.25 -8.59
CA GLY A 50 -2.74 0.22 -7.33
C GLY A 50 -2.32 1.64 -6.99
N VAL A 51 -3.22 2.36 -6.32
CA VAL A 51 -2.95 3.67 -5.70
C VAL A 51 -2.94 3.44 -4.20
N LEU A 52 -1.75 3.21 -3.65
CA LEU A 52 -1.55 2.63 -2.33
C LEU A 52 -1.01 3.67 -1.34
N SER A 53 -1.70 3.86 -0.21
CA SER A 53 -1.22 4.75 0.87
C SER A 53 0.17 4.37 1.38
N LEU A 54 0.44 3.06 1.49
CA LEU A 54 1.74 2.51 1.93
C LEU A 54 2.91 2.95 1.04
N ALA A 55 2.67 3.21 -0.25
CA ALA A 55 3.71 3.61 -1.18
C ALA A 55 4.31 5.00 -0.87
N ASN A 56 3.69 5.80 -0.01
CA ASN A 56 4.26 7.08 0.43
C ASN A 56 5.54 6.92 1.28
N PHE A 57 5.69 5.80 1.99
CA PHE A 57 6.86 5.54 2.85
C PHE A 57 7.56 4.21 2.53
N LEU A 58 6.92 3.32 1.78
CA LEU A 58 7.49 2.03 1.38
C LEU A 58 7.28 1.74 -0.13
N PRO A 59 7.63 2.67 -1.04
CA PRO A 59 7.36 2.54 -2.47
C PRO A 59 8.04 1.32 -3.10
N HIS A 60 9.30 1.05 -2.74
CA HIS A 60 10.09 -0.04 -3.30
C HIS A 60 9.49 -1.42 -3.01
N ALA A 61 8.89 -1.63 -1.84
CA ALA A 61 8.21 -2.88 -1.52
C ALA A 61 6.92 -3.05 -2.35
N CYS A 62 6.16 -1.97 -2.56
CA CYS A 62 4.98 -1.99 -3.43
C CYS A 62 5.34 -2.32 -4.89
N CYS A 63 6.38 -1.69 -5.42
CA CYS A 63 6.89 -1.98 -6.76
C CYS A 63 7.41 -3.42 -6.86
N ARG A 64 8.21 -3.86 -5.88
CA ARG A 64 8.74 -5.22 -5.84
C ARG A 64 7.61 -6.26 -5.85
N LEU A 65 6.55 -6.03 -5.08
CA LEU A 65 5.39 -6.91 -5.06
C LEU A 65 4.70 -7.00 -6.43
N TYR A 66 4.55 -5.86 -7.12
CA TYR A 66 4.03 -5.82 -8.48
C TYR A 66 4.94 -6.59 -9.46
N ASP A 67 6.25 -6.40 -9.39
CA ASP A 67 7.22 -7.07 -10.27
C ASP A 67 7.23 -8.59 -10.08
N ILE A 68 7.22 -9.06 -8.82
CA ILE A 68 7.14 -10.49 -8.49
C ILE A 68 5.84 -11.08 -9.05
N PHE A 69 4.72 -10.37 -8.91
CA PHE A 69 3.44 -10.78 -9.48
C PHE A 69 3.51 -10.90 -11.00
N ARG A 70 4.08 -9.90 -11.70
CA ARG A 70 4.27 -9.93 -13.16
C ARG A 70 5.20 -11.05 -13.62
N GLN A 71 6.12 -11.49 -12.77
CA GLN A 71 7.00 -12.64 -13.01
C GLN A 71 6.35 -13.99 -12.64
N VAL A 72 5.07 -14.01 -12.25
CA VAL A 72 4.30 -15.22 -11.88
C VAL A 72 4.91 -15.98 -10.69
N LYS A 73 5.65 -15.27 -9.82
CA LYS A 73 6.28 -15.83 -8.62
C LYS A 73 5.32 -15.78 -7.43
N MET A 74 4.20 -16.49 -7.53
CA MET A 74 3.05 -16.34 -6.62
C MET A 74 3.34 -16.67 -5.15
N GLU A 75 4.24 -17.60 -4.87
CA GLU A 75 4.64 -17.91 -3.49
C GLU A 75 5.39 -16.73 -2.84
N GLU A 76 6.35 -16.16 -3.56
CA GLU A 76 7.11 -14.98 -3.13
C GLU A 76 6.20 -13.77 -2.99
N ALA A 77 5.29 -13.56 -3.95
CA ALA A 77 4.31 -12.47 -3.91
C ALA A 77 3.40 -12.60 -2.68
N GLY A 78 2.94 -13.82 -2.37
CA GLY A 78 2.13 -14.08 -1.18
C GLY A 78 2.88 -13.79 0.13
N LYS A 79 4.17 -14.13 0.21
CA LYS A 79 5.01 -13.82 1.39
C LYS A 79 5.14 -12.32 1.59
N LEU A 80 5.51 -11.58 0.54
CA LEU A 80 5.67 -10.13 0.61
C LEU A 80 4.35 -9.40 0.84
N GLN A 81 3.25 -9.83 0.20
CA GLN A 81 1.90 -9.30 0.43
C GLN A 81 1.51 -9.38 1.90
N ARG A 82 1.72 -10.52 2.58
CA ARG A 82 1.38 -10.66 4.01
C ARG A 82 2.18 -9.68 4.89
N ALA A 83 3.46 -9.49 4.60
CA ALA A 83 4.29 -8.53 5.31
C ALA A 83 3.82 -7.09 5.07
N ILE A 84 3.48 -6.75 3.82
CA ILE A 84 2.92 -5.46 3.44
C ILE A 84 1.57 -5.19 4.13
N ILE A 85 0.66 -6.17 4.18
CA ILE A 85 -0.63 -6.05 4.87
C ILE A 85 -0.41 -5.72 6.35
N ARG A 86 0.53 -6.41 7.00
CA ARG A 86 0.85 -6.19 8.42
C ARG A 86 1.32 -4.75 8.66
N VAL A 87 2.27 -4.25 7.85
CA VAL A 87 2.71 -2.86 7.96
C VAL A 87 1.56 -1.89 7.64
N ASN A 88 0.77 -2.15 6.60
CA ASN A 88 -0.36 -1.31 6.23
C ASN A 88 -1.36 -1.18 7.38
N ARG A 89 -1.68 -2.28 8.07
CA ARG A 89 -2.60 -2.31 9.21
C ARG A 89 -2.07 -1.49 10.39
N GLU A 90 -0.79 -1.66 10.75
CA GLU A 90 -0.19 -0.97 11.90
C GLU A 90 0.12 0.51 11.64
N VAL A 91 0.17 0.94 10.37
CA VAL A 91 0.46 2.33 10.00
C VAL A 91 -0.78 3.03 9.44
N SER A 92 -1.06 2.86 8.15
CA SER A 92 -2.14 3.59 7.46
C SER A 92 -3.53 3.17 7.98
N GLY A 93 -3.73 1.88 8.26
CA GLY A 93 -5.00 1.33 8.70
C GLY A 93 -5.38 1.76 10.12
N ARG A 94 -4.39 1.85 11.02
CA ARG A 94 -4.60 2.23 12.42
C ARG A 94 -4.61 3.74 12.65
N TYR A 95 -3.69 4.45 12.00
CA TYR A 95 -3.41 5.86 12.29
C TYR A 95 -3.71 6.81 11.12
N GLY A 96 -4.23 6.29 10.00
CA GLY A 96 -4.59 7.09 8.83
C GLY A 96 -3.43 7.95 8.32
N VAL A 97 -3.75 9.20 7.94
CA VAL A 97 -2.79 10.17 7.41
C VAL A 97 -1.67 10.49 8.42
N ALA A 98 -1.97 10.55 9.72
CA ALA A 98 -0.97 10.83 10.75
C ALA A 98 0.09 9.72 10.82
N GLY A 99 -0.33 8.45 10.70
CA GLY A 99 0.58 7.31 10.62
C GLY A 99 1.43 7.30 9.36
N VAL A 100 0.83 7.59 8.21
CA VAL A 100 1.56 7.68 6.93
C VAL A 100 2.66 8.73 7.02
N LYS A 101 2.34 9.92 7.52
CA LYS A 101 3.32 11.00 7.66
C LYS A 101 4.44 10.66 8.63
N ALA A 102 4.14 10.06 9.79
CA ALA A 102 5.18 9.61 10.71
C ALA A 102 6.08 8.52 10.09
N ALA A 103 5.50 7.58 9.33
CA ALA A 103 6.27 6.57 8.61
C ALA A 103 7.13 7.16 7.48
N MET A 104 6.67 8.23 6.83
CA MET A 104 7.47 8.97 5.85
C MET A 104 8.73 9.59 6.48
N ASP A 105 8.61 10.14 7.70
CA ASP A 105 9.77 10.67 8.42
C ASP A 105 10.81 9.56 8.72
N PHE A 106 10.34 8.38 9.14
CA PHE A 106 11.20 7.19 9.30
C PHE A 106 11.78 6.67 7.99
N ALA A 107 11.10 6.85 6.86
CA ALA A 107 11.64 6.57 5.54
C ALA A 107 12.58 7.68 5.02
N GLY A 108 12.80 8.74 5.81
CA GLY A 108 13.68 9.83 5.47
C GLY A 108 13.09 10.87 4.52
N PHE A 109 11.79 10.81 4.27
CA PHE A 109 11.01 11.88 3.62
C PHE A 109 10.56 12.92 4.67
N ASN A 110 9.74 13.89 4.25
CA ASN A 110 9.18 14.91 5.12
C ASN A 110 7.65 14.78 5.19
N GLY A 111 7.15 13.97 6.13
CA GLY A 111 5.72 13.81 6.37
C GLY A 111 5.15 14.86 7.31
N GLY A 112 5.87 15.10 8.42
CA GLY A 112 5.51 16.09 9.44
C GLY A 112 4.13 15.86 10.07
N ASP A 113 3.59 16.89 10.71
CA ASP A 113 2.29 16.76 11.36
C ASP A 113 1.12 16.91 10.37
N PRO A 114 -0.01 16.22 10.59
CA PRO A 114 -1.21 16.43 9.79
C PRO A 114 -1.84 17.80 10.10
N ARG A 115 -2.66 18.30 9.17
CA ARG A 115 -3.47 19.50 9.40
C ARG A 115 -4.66 19.14 10.30
N LEU A 116 -5.02 20.06 11.21
CA LEU A 116 -6.27 19.97 11.97
C LEU A 116 -7.49 19.78 11.05
N PRO A 117 -8.49 18.99 11.46
CA PRO A 117 -8.73 18.46 12.80
C PRO A 117 -7.97 17.16 13.16
N LEU A 118 -7.17 16.62 12.24
CA LEU A 118 -6.33 15.46 12.56
C LEU A 118 -5.18 15.88 13.48
N LEU A 119 -4.99 15.14 14.56
CA LEU A 119 -3.94 15.43 15.54
C LEU A 119 -2.63 14.70 15.19
N PRO A 120 -1.48 15.26 15.58
CA PRO A 120 -0.21 14.55 15.57
C PRO A 120 -0.26 13.26 16.39
N LEU A 121 0.57 12.29 16.03
CA LEU A 121 0.73 11.08 16.83
C LEU A 121 1.53 11.36 18.10
N THR A 122 1.17 10.65 19.18
CA THR A 122 1.98 10.57 20.40
C THR A 122 3.34 9.92 20.10
N GLN A 123 4.32 10.14 20.97
CA GLN A 123 5.62 9.46 20.83
C GLN A 123 5.48 7.93 20.93
N ASP A 124 4.62 7.44 21.81
CA ASP A 124 4.35 6.01 21.95
C ASP A 124 3.76 5.40 20.67
N ASP A 125 2.87 6.12 19.97
CA ASP A 125 2.32 5.65 18.70
C ASP A 125 3.34 5.72 17.55
N LYS A 126 4.21 6.75 17.53
CA LYS A 126 5.34 6.81 16.59
C LYS A 126 6.29 5.64 16.81
N GLU A 127 6.56 5.26 18.05
CA GLU A 127 7.43 4.12 18.37
C GLU A 127 6.82 2.79 17.93
N LYS A 128 5.51 2.59 18.07
CA LYS A 128 4.83 1.38 17.52
C LYS A 128 4.98 1.28 16.00
N ILE A 129 4.87 2.41 15.29
CA ILE A 129 5.13 2.47 13.84
C ILE A 129 6.58 2.09 13.54
N ARG A 130 7.54 2.69 14.26
CA ARG A 130 8.98 2.40 14.09
C ARG A 130 9.29 0.91 14.28
N LEU A 131 8.74 0.28 15.31
CA LEU A 131 8.92 -1.15 15.57
C LEU A 131 8.29 -2.03 14.49
N SER A 132 7.11 -1.66 13.98
CA SER A 132 6.48 -2.34 12.84
C SER A 132 7.35 -2.30 11.58
N LEU A 133 7.91 -1.12 11.27
CA LEU A 133 8.84 -0.93 10.16
C LEU A 133 10.16 -1.68 10.37
N LYS A 134 10.72 -1.67 11.59
CA LYS A 134 11.93 -2.41 11.93
C LYS A 134 11.74 -3.89 11.69
N ARG A 135 10.64 -4.46 12.18
CA ARG A 135 10.29 -5.87 11.93
C ARG A 135 10.20 -6.16 10.43
N PHE A 136 9.62 -5.26 9.64
CA PHE A 136 9.54 -5.45 8.19
C PHE A 136 10.92 -5.55 7.54
N VAL A 137 11.87 -4.67 7.88
CA VAL A 137 13.23 -4.72 7.31
C VAL A 137 14.11 -5.82 7.90
N ASP A 138 13.83 -6.29 9.13
CA ASP A 138 14.46 -7.50 9.66
C ASP A 138 14.03 -8.75 8.86
N GLU A 139 12.76 -8.80 8.41
CA GLU A 139 12.23 -9.87 7.53
C GLU A 139 12.67 -9.71 6.06
N TYR A 140 12.84 -8.47 5.57
CA TYR A 140 13.24 -8.14 4.20
C TYR A 140 14.40 -7.11 4.18
N PRO A 141 15.64 -7.57 4.43
CA PRO A 141 16.81 -6.70 4.58
C PRO A 141 17.13 -5.84 3.37
N GLU A 142 16.69 -6.24 2.17
CA GLU A 142 16.85 -5.48 0.93
C GLU A 142 16.17 -4.11 0.97
N PHE A 143 15.20 -3.89 1.87
CA PHE A 143 14.53 -2.60 2.03
C PHE A 143 15.14 -1.71 3.11
N LYS A 144 16.12 -2.22 3.87
CA LYS A 144 16.70 -1.49 5.00
C LYS A 144 17.30 -0.14 4.61
N THR A 145 17.91 -0.05 3.44
CA THR A 145 18.53 1.19 2.94
C THR A 145 17.53 2.31 2.69
N TYR A 146 16.23 1.99 2.57
CA TYR A 146 15.17 2.98 2.34
C TYR A 146 14.51 3.47 3.63
N LEU A 147 14.86 2.91 4.80
CA LEU A 147 14.34 3.34 6.09
C LEU A 147 15.50 3.80 7.00
N LYS A 148 15.32 4.93 7.67
CA LYS A 148 16.28 5.52 8.62
C LYS A 148 15.96 5.06 10.06
N ILE A 149 15.89 3.75 10.28
CA ILE A 149 15.51 3.12 11.55
C ILE A 149 16.43 1.99 12.00
#